data_AF-X1T0R7-F1
#
_entry.id   AF-X1T0R7-F1
#
_cell.length_a   1.000
_cell.length_b   1.000
_cell.length_c   1.000
_cell.angle_alpha   90.00
_cell.angle_beta   90.00
_cell.angle_gamma   90.00
#
_symmetry.space_group_name_H-M   'P 1'
#
loop_
_entity.id
_entity.type
_entity.pdbx_description
1 polymer ?
#
loop_
_entity_poly.entity_id
_entity_poly.type
_entity_poly.pdbx_seq_one_letter_code
_entity_poly.pdbx_strand_id
1 'polypeptide(L)'
;GIFMSSEKTKGGKVDMLNPIIEKINKNLGLVAIIFMCIIIILSINLQIKVNNLNLQAEGYIEDVNLKDEEIINKVENLTRQAEEYIGSTNLKDKEIISKVEGLSNEVKLYSQVKIGRDQFTEIYMQLQELTGMISNEVKREYYITKAVEDISKNNPTLDSESIYEIAKTIYEEAVRYNFNPLLITAIIKTESNFEPEAISDSYAYGLCQVRRFIAPELAENIGIKWDGAEKTLFDPIKNIKIG
;
A
#
# COMPACT_ATOMS: atom_id res chain seq x y z
N GLY A 1 55.69 15.73 -59.77
CA GLY A 1 54.22 15.74 -59.63
C GLY A 1 53.84 17.07 -59.05
N ILE A 2 53.24 17.98 -59.82
CA ILE A 2 51.80 18.07 -60.13
C ILE A 2 51.04 18.77 -58.98
N PHE A 3 50.64 20.03 -59.26
CA PHE A 3 49.40 20.77 -58.95
C PHE A 3 48.91 20.89 -57.48
N MET A 4 48.13 21.88 -57.04
CA MET A 4 47.75 23.27 -57.39
C MET A 4 46.54 23.59 -56.46
N SER A 5 46.40 24.83 -55.95
CA SER A 5 45.12 25.50 -55.59
C SER A 5 44.28 24.89 -54.42
N SER A 6 43.48 25.56 -53.58
CA SER A 6 42.83 26.87 -53.41
C SER A 6 42.31 26.91 -51.96
N GLU A 7 42.46 27.98 -51.19
CA GLU A 7 41.46 29.06 -50.96
C GLU A 7 40.18 28.66 -50.17
N LYS A 8 39.78 29.56 -49.24
CA LYS A 8 38.49 29.69 -48.49
C LYS A 8 38.36 28.88 -47.19
N THR A 9 37.86 29.37 -46.06
CA THR A 9 37.05 30.57 -45.76
C THR A 9 37.03 30.85 -44.26
N LYS A 10 36.96 32.14 -43.88
CA LYS A 10 36.53 32.63 -42.56
C LYS A 10 35.22 31.95 -42.15
N GLY A 11 35.17 31.45 -40.92
CA GLY A 11 33.94 31.01 -40.27
C GLY A 11 34.05 31.26 -38.78
N GLY A 12 33.93 32.52 -38.36
CA GLY A 12 33.69 32.85 -36.96
C GLY A 12 32.34 32.28 -36.54
N LYS A 13 32.34 31.12 -35.89
CA LYS A 13 31.24 30.72 -35.03
C LYS A 13 31.46 31.48 -33.72
N VAL A 14 30.81 32.62 -33.62
CA VAL A 14 30.57 33.30 -32.34
C VAL A 14 30.07 32.24 -31.36
N ASP A 15 30.70 32.13 -30.19
CA ASP A 15 30.25 31.39 -29.01
C ASP A 15 28.91 31.97 -28.50
N MET A 16 27.90 31.96 -29.35
CA MET A 16 26.56 32.48 -29.05
C MET A 16 25.77 31.47 -28.23
N LEU A 17 26.18 30.20 -28.23
CA LEU A 17 25.55 29.10 -27.49
C LEU A 17 25.91 29.11 -26.00
N ASN A 18 27.15 29.47 -25.61
CA ASN A 18 27.56 29.48 -24.20
C ASN A 18 26.73 30.45 -23.34
N PRO A 19 26.54 31.72 -23.73
CA PRO A 19 25.69 32.66 -22.98
C PRO A 19 24.22 32.24 -22.92
N ILE A 20 23.73 31.56 -23.95
CA ILE A 20 22.34 31.08 -24.03
C ILE A 20 22.13 29.89 -23.09
N ILE A 21 23.04 28.91 -23.10
CA ILE A 21 22.99 27.74 -22.22
C ILE A 21 23.14 28.15 -20.76
N GLU A 22 24.03 29.09 -20.45
CA GLU A 22 24.22 29.63 -19.10
C GLU A 22 22.96 30.39 -18.61
N LYS A 23 22.32 31.17 -19.50
CA LYS A 23 21.07 31.86 -19.20
C LYS A 23 19.90 30.88 -19.00
N ILE A 24 19.82 29.80 -19.79
CA ILE A 24 18.82 28.73 -19.64
C ILE A 24 19.01 28.00 -18.31
N ASN A 25 20.24 27.61 -17.95
CA ASN A 25 20.53 26.92 -16.69
C ASN A 25 20.22 27.79 -15.46
N LYS A 26 20.53 29.09 -15.52
CA LYS A 26 20.16 30.03 -14.45
C LYS A 26 18.65 30.19 -14.32
N ASN A 27 17.92 30.20 -15.44
CA ASN A 27 16.45 30.25 -15.43
C ASN A 27 15.85 28.94 -14.89
N LEU A 28 16.44 27.79 -15.21
CA LEU A 28 16.03 26.48 -14.71
C LEU A 28 16.23 26.37 -13.19
N GLY A 29 17.36 26.87 -12.68
CA GLY A 29 17.63 26.95 -11.24
C GLY A 29 16.63 27.86 -10.51
N LEU A 30 16.25 28.97 -11.13
CA LEU A 30 15.22 29.88 -10.61
C LEU A 30 13.84 29.21 -10.54
N VAL A 31 13.46 28.45 -11.58
CA VAL A 31 12.23 27.66 -11.61
C VAL A 31 12.24 26.58 -10.51
N ALA A 32 13.37 25.89 -10.31
CA ALA A 32 13.51 24.90 -9.26
C ALA A 32 13.37 25.51 -7.85
N ILE A 33 13.95 26.69 -7.62
CA ILE A 33 13.82 27.42 -6.35
C ILE A 33 12.35 27.81 -6.11
N ILE A 34 11.66 28.33 -7.12
CA ILE A 34 10.24 28.69 -7.01
C ILE A 34 9.39 27.45 -6.68
N PHE A 35 9.67 26.33 -7.34
CA PHE A 35 8.99 25.05 -7.09
C PHE A 35 9.22 24.55 -5.64
N MET A 36 10.45 24.64 -5.14
CA MET A 36 10.78 24.29 -3.75
C MET A 36 10.05 25.21 -2.74
N CYS A 37 9.97 26.51 -3.02
CA CYS A 37 9.20 27.44 -2.18
C CYS A 37 7.71 27.08 -2.15
N ILE A 38 7.13 26.70 -3.29
CA ILE A 38 5.72 26.24 -3.37
C ILE A 38 5.51 24.98 -2.53
N ILE A 39 6.44 24.01 -2.61
CA ILE A 39 6.39 22.79 -1.79
C ILE A 39 6.45 23.14 -0.30
N ILE A 40 7.39 24.02 0.11
CA ILE A 40 7.53 24.42 1.51
C ILE A 40 6.25 25.09 2.02
N ILE A 41 5.65 25.98 1.23
CA ILE A 41 4.37 26.63 1.57
C ILE A 41 3.25 25.59 1.69
N LEU A 42 3.20 24.61 0.78
CA LEU A 42 2.22 23.53 0.84
C LEU A 42 2.40 22.66 2.09
N SER A 43 3.66 22.32 2.44
CA SER A 43 4.01 21.56 3.64
C SER A 43 3.64 22.30 4.92
N ILE A 44 3.94 23.61 5.02
CA ILE A 44 3.55 24.43 6.16
C ILE A 44 2.02 24.48 6.31
N ASN A 45 1.29 24.68 5.21
CA ASN A 45 -0.18 24.68 5.23
C ASN A 45 -0.75 23.33 5.68
N LEU A 46 -0.15 22.22 5.22
CA LEU A 46 -0.52 20.88 5.66
C LEU A 46 -0.26 20.71 7.16
N GLN A 47 0.91 21.15 7.65
CA GLN A 47 1.29 21.08 9.06
C GLN A 47 0.29 21.84 9.95
N ILE A 48 -0.12 23.05 9.53
CA ILE A 48 -1.12 23.86 10.25
C ILE A 48 -2.47 23.13 10.30
N LYS A 49 -2.90 22.52 9.17
CA LYS A 49 -4.16 21.78 9.11
C LYS A 49 -4.15 20.55 10.01
N VAL A 50 -3.04 19.81 10.05
CA VAL A 50 -2.83 18.68 10.96
C VAL A 50 -2.86 19.15 12.41
N ASN A 51 -2.20 20.25 12.75
CA ASN A 51 -2.19 20.78 14.11
C ASN A 51 -3.60 21.20 14.57
N ASN A 52 -4.39 21.84 13.70
CA ASN A 52 -5.78 22.18 14.00
C ASN A 52 -6.66 20.94 14.22
N LEU A 53 -6.49 19.89 13.41
CA LEU A 53 -7.18 18.61 13.61
C LEU A 53 -6.79 17.97 14.94
N ASN A 54 -5.52 18.08 15.33
CA ASN A 54 -5.02 17.54 16.59
C ASN A 54 -5.62 18.28 17.80
N LEU A 55 -5.67 19.62 17.75
CA LEU A 55 -6.34 20.43 18.77
C LEU A 55 -7.84 20.11 18.86
N GLN A 56 -8.50 19.86 17.74
CA GLN A 56 -9.91 19.46 17.72
C GLN A 56 -10.09 18.06 18.36
N ALA A 57 -9.19 17.12 18.09
CA ALA A 57 -9.20 15.79 18.71
C ALA A 57 -8.96 15.87 20.22
N GLU A 58 -8.03 16.72 20.69
CA GLU A 58 -7.80 16.99 22.11
C GLU A 58 -9.07 17.53 22.78
N GLY A 59 -9.79 18.45 22.14
CA GLY A 59 -11.07 18.96 22.64
C GLY A 59 -12.15 17.88 22.76
N TYR A 60 -12.27 16.98 21.78
CA TYR A 60 -13.20 15.85 21.88
C TYR A 60 -12.83 14.87 23.01
N ILE A 61 -11.53 14.63 23.23
CA ILE A 61 -11.05 13.78 24.32
C ILE A 61 -11.37 14.41 25.68
N GLU A 62 -11.17 15.72 25.81
CA GLU A 62 -11.50 16.47 27.03
C GLU A 62 -13.01 16.44 27.32
N ASP A 63 -13.85 16.65 26.31
CA ASP A 63 -15.32 16.55 26.42
C ASP A 63 -15.79 15.15 26.85
N VAL A 64 -15.15 14.09 26.32
CA VAL A 64 -15.45 12.71 26.72
C VAL A 64 -15.05 12.48 28.18
N ASN A 65 -13.85 12.91 28.58
CA ASN A 65 -13.39 12.78 29.96
C ASN A 65 -14.30 13.53 30.95
N LEU A 66 -14.77 14.73 30.60
CA LEU A 66 -15.71 15.50 31.42
C LEU A 66 -17.06 14.77 31.57
N LYS A 67 -17.58 14.17 30.50
CA LYS A 67 -18.80 13.36 30.56
C LYS A 67 -18.62 12.10 31.40
N ASP A 68 -17.47 11.45 31.30
CA ASP A 68 -17.15 10.28 32.12
C ASP A 68 -17.11 10.66 33.61
N GLU A 69 -16.51 11.80 33.95
CA GLU A 69 -16.49 12.31 35.32
C GLU A 69 -17.91 12.66 35.83
N GLU A 70 -18.77 13.24 34.98
CA GLU A 70 -20.18 13.48 35.31
C GLU A 70 -20.94 12.17 35.58
N ILE A 71 -20.74 11.15 34.73
CA ILE A 71 -21.35 9.83 34.88
C ILE A 71 -20.89 9.17 36.18
N ILE A 72 -19.59 9.19 36.47
CA ILE A 72 -19.02 8.64 37.71
C ILE A 72 -19.67 9.30 38.93
N ASN A 73 -19.72 10.63 38.98
CA ASN A 73 -20.32 11.37 40.09
C ASN A 73 -21.81 11.04 40.28
N LYS A 74 -22.55 10.85 39.17
CA LYS A 74 -23.97 10.48 39.21
C LYS A 74 -24.16 9.06 39.72
N VAL A 75 -23.31 8.13 39.31
CA VAL A 75 -23.32 6.75 39.77
C VAL A 75 -22.97 6.67 41.25
N GLU A 76 -21.93 7.37 41.71
CA GLU A 76 -21.59 7.42 43.14
C GLU A 76 -22.74 7.99 44.00
N ASN A 77 -23.41 9.04 43.53
CA ASN A 77 -24.58 9.59 44.23
C ASN A 77 -25.76 8.60 44.28
N LEU A 78 -26.01 7.87 43.19
CA LEU A 78 -27.05 6.84 43.15
C LEU A 78 -26.71 5.67 44.07
N THR A 79 -25.46 5.24 44.11
CA THR A 79 -24.97 4.22 45.05
C THR A 79 -25.19 4.67 46.49
N ARG A 80 -24.83 5.90 46.83
CA ARG A 80 -25.05 6.47 48.17
C ARG A 80 -26.53 6.55 48.53
N GLN A 81 -27.39 6.97 47.60
CA GLN A 81 -28.85 6.99 47.81
C GLN A 81 -29.41 5.59 47.99
N ALA A 82 -28.91 4.60 47.25
CA ALA A 82 -29.30 3.20 47.42
C ALA A 82 -28.90 2.67 48.81
N GLU A 83 -27.67 2.95 49.27
CA GLU A 83 -27.20 2.59 50.62
C GLU A 83 -28.05 3.23 51.73
N GLU A 84 -28.41 4.51 51.59
CA GLU A 84 -29.28 5.24 52.53
C GLU A 84 -30.71 4.68 52.56
N TYR A 85 -31.25 4.31 51.39
CA TYR A 85 -32.56 3.66 51.28
C TYR A 85 -32.57 2.24 51.87
N ILE A 86 -31.49 1.48 51.69
CA ILE A 86 -31.29 0.15 52.29
C ILE A 86 -31.19 0.28 53.82
N GLY A 87 -30.48 1.28 54.34
CA GLY A 87 -30.35 1.52 55.78
C GLY A 87 -31.64 1.97 56.48
N SER A 88 -32.55 2.63 55.74
CA SER A 88 -33.82 3.14 56.26
C SER A 88 -35.00 2.16 56.15
N THR A 89 -34.85 1.05 55.41
CA THR A 89 -35.88 0.01 55.27
C THR A 89 -35.46 -1.29 55.95
N ASN A 90 -36.37 -1.92 56.71
CA ASN A 90 -36.15 -3.22 57.37
C ASN A 90 -36.21 -4.41 56.38
N LEU A 91 -35.79 -4.19 55.13
CA LEU A 91 -35.86 -5.16 54.04
C LEU A 91 -34.68 -6.13 54.13
N LYS A 92 -34.93 -7.27 54.78
CA LYS A 92 -34.04 -8.44 54.85
C LYS A 92 -33.96 -9.24 53.53
N ASP A 93 -34.19 -8.61 52.37
CA ASP A 93 -34.03 -9.29 51.08
C ASP A 93 -32.54 -9.30 50.71
N LYS A 94 -31.83 -10.24 51.34
CA LYS A 94 -30.39 -10.52 51.19
C LYS A 94 -29.95 -10.62 49.72
N GLU A 95 -30.87 -10.97 48.82
CA GLU A 95 -30.64 -11.06 47.38
C GLU A 95 -30.53 -9.69 46.67
N ILE A 96 -31.33 -8.69 47.08
CA ILE A 96 -31.26 -7.34 46.50
C ILE A 96 -29.94 -6.68 46.94
N ILE A 97 -29.59 -6.82 48.22
CA ILE A 97 -28.34 -6.29 48.77
C ILE A 97 -27.13 -6.90 48.05
N SER A 98 -27.08 -8.22 47.84
CA SER A 98 -25.93 -8.84 47.17
C SER A 98 -25.85 -8.48 45.68
N LYS A 99 -26.98 -8.26 45.00
CA LYS A 99 -27.00 -7.78 43.61
C LYS A 99 -26.49 -6.34 43.51
N VAL A 100 -26.89 -5.47 44.43
CA VAL A 100 -26.43 -4.06 44.47
C VAL A 100 -24.94 -3.98 44.81
N GLU A 101 -24.45 -4.75 45.78
CA GLU A 101 -23.01 -4.86 46.05
C GLU A 101 -22.24 -5.43 44.84
N GLY A 102 -22.79 -6.44 44.17
CA GLY A 102 -22.21 -7.00 42.94
C GLY A 102 -22.04 -5.95 41.85
N LEU A 103 -23.12 -5.20 41.57
CA LEU A 103 -23.11 -4.11 40.59
C LEU A 103 -22.14 -2.98 40.96
N SER A 104 -22.10 -2.58 42.23
CA SER A 104 -21.17 -1.56 42.71
C SER A 104 -19.71 -1.97 42.50
N ASN A 105 -19.38 -3.22 42.79
CA ASN A 105 -18.04 -3.77 42.56
C ASN A 105 -17.70 -3.85 41.06
N GLU A 106 -18.65 -4.22 40.22
CA GLU A 106 -18.46 -4.31 38.77
C GLU A 106 -18.24 -2.91 38.15
N VAL A 107 -19.06 -1.93 38.54
CA VAL A 107 -18.90 -0.51 38.15
C VAL A 107 -17.53 0.02 38.58
N LYS A 108 -17.07 -0.34 39.78
CA LYS A 108 -15.75 0.04 40.29
C LYS A 108 -14.59 -0.60 39.52
N LEU A 109 -14.81 -1.78 38.92
CA LEU A 109 -13.85 -2.43 38.04
C LEU A 109 -13.75 -1.67 36.71
N TYR A 110 -14.88 -1.30 36.10
CA TYR A 110 -14.90 -0.54 34.84
C TYR A 110 -14.30 0.87 34.97
N SER A 111 -14.50 1.55 36.11
CA SER A 111 -13.93 2.89 36.34
C SER A 111 -12.42 2.89 36.61
N GLN A 112 -11.85 1.73 36.94
CA GLN A 112 -10.40 1.54 37.09
C GLN A 112 -9.69 1.23 35.78
N VAL A 113 -10.42 0.81 34.73
CA VAL A 113 -9.89 0.66 33.37
C VAL A 113 -9.77 2.06 32.75
N LYS A 114 -8.83 2.86 33.26
CA LYS A 114 -8.34 4.05 32.56
C LYS A 114 -7.28 3.56 31.58
N ILE A 115 -7.60 3.55 30.29
CA ILE A 115 -6.60 3.27 29.24
C ILE A 115 -5.47 4.28 29.44
N GLY A 116 -4.33 3.80 29.94
CA GLY A 116 -3.15 4.63 30.12
C GLY A 116 -2.67 5.15 28.76
N ARG A 117 -1.98 6.30 28.75
CA ARG A 117 -1.42 6.90 27.51
C ARG A 117 -0.61 5.89 26.70
N ASP A 118 0.10 4.99 27.37
CA ASP A 118 0.92 3.96 26.74
C ASP A 118 0.07 2.89 26.03
N GLN A 119 -1.02 2.45 26.66
CA GLN A 119 -1.96 1.51 26.04
C GLN A 119 -2.72 2.15 24.87
N PHE A 120 -3.07 3.43 24.97
CA PHE A 120 -3.66 4.17 23.85
C PHE A 120 -2.69 4.29 22.66
N THR A 121 -1.41 4.54 22.95
CA THR A 121 -0.36 4.61 21.92
C THR A 121 -0.17 3.26 21.23
N GLU A 122 -0.17 2.16 21.99
CA GLU A 122 -0.10 0.80 21.44
C GLU A 122 -1.28 0.48 20.52
N ILE A 123 -2.51 0.78 20.96
CA ILE A 123 -3.72 0.63 20.15
C ILE A 123 -3.62 1.47 18.88
N TYR A 124 -3.14 2.71 18.98
CA TYR A 124 -2.98 3.59 17.83
C TYR A 124 -1.97 3.05 16.81
N MET A 125 -0.82 2.52 17.25
CA MET A 125 0.16 1.89 16.35
C MET A 125 -0.42 0.67 15.64
N GLN A 126 -1.13 -0.20 16.36
CA GLN A 126 -1.80 -1.37 15.77
C GLN A 126 -2.84 -0.96 14.71
N LEU A 127 -3.60 0.11 14.96
CA LEU A 127 -4.55 0.66 13.99
C LEU A 127 -3.86 1.21 12.73
N GLN A 128 -2.69 1.86 12.88
CA GLN A 128 -1.91 2.35 11.74
C GLN A 128 -1.35 1.19 10.91
N GLU A 129 -0.78 0.16 11.54
CA GLU A 129 -0.30 -1.04 10.86
C GLU A 129 -1.43 -1.74 10.09
N LEU A 130 -2.58 -1.93 10.74
CA LEU A 130 -3.76 -2.54 10.13
C LEU A 130 -4.25 -1.71 8.92
N THR A 131 -4.29 -0.38 9.06
CA THR A 131 -4.67 0.52 7.95
C THR A 131 -3.71 0.39 6.76
N GLY A 132 -2.41 0.28 7.03
CA GLY A 132 -1.39 0.01 6.01
C GLY A 132 -1.58 -1.36 5.33
N MET A 133 -1.86 -2.41 6.11
CA MET A 133 -2.14 -3.76 5.59
C MET A 133 -3.39 -3.78 4.72
N ILE A 134 -4.48 -3.14 5.15
CA ILE A 134 -5.72 -3.01 4.37
C ILE A 134 -5.43 -2.29 3.04
N SER A 135 -4.63 -1.22 3.05
CA SER A 135 -4.27 -0.51 1.82
C SER A 135 -3.53 -1.41 0.82
N ASN A 136 -2.62 -2.26 1.30
CA ASN A 136 -1.87 -3.18 0.45
C ASN A 136 -2.74 -4.33 -0.07
N GLU A 137 -3.62 -4.89 0.76
CA GLU A 137 -4.54 -5.95 0.33
C GLU A 137 -5.53 -5.44 -0.71
N VAL A 138 -6.08 -4.24 -0.53
CA VAL A 138 -6.98 -3.62 -1.52
C VAL A 138 -6.26 -3.39 -2.86
N LYS A 139 -5.00 -2.96 -2.84
CA LYS A 139 -4.18 -2.83 -4.07
C LYS A 139 -3.95 -4.18 -4.73
N ARG A 140 -3.57 -5.18 -3.94
CA ARG A 140 -3.36 -6.56 -4.40
C ARG A 140 -4.62 -7.09 -5.11
N GLU A 141 -5.75 -6.99 -4.44
CA GLU A 141 -7.04 -7.46 -4.97
C GLU A 141 -7.43 -6.71 -6.25
N TYR A 142 -7.22 -5.39 -6.30
CA TYR A 142 -7.45 -4.59 -7.51
C TYR A 142 -6.64 -5.09 -8.71
N TYR A 143 -5.33 -5.32 -8.54
CA TYR A 143 -4.47 -5.76 -9.63
C TYR A 143 -4.79 -7.18 -10.09
N ILE A 144 -4.99 -8.11 -9.15
CA ILE A 144 -5.35 -9.49 -9.46
C ILE A 144 -6.70 -9.52 -10.19
N THR A 145 -7.71 -8.80 -9.70
CA THR A 145 -9.03 -8.72 -10.36
C THR A 145 -8.91 -8.21 -11.79
N LYS A 146 -8.10 -7.17 -12.02
CA LYS A 146 -7.89 -6.61 -13.36
C LYS A 146 -7.18 -7.60 -14.30
N ALA A 147 -6.20 -8.35 -13.80
CA ALA A 147 -5.54 -9.40 -14.57
C ALA A 147 -6.51 -10.55 -14.88
N VAL A 148 -7.31 -11.02 -13.89
CA VAL A 148 -8.35 -12.04 -14.09
C VAL A 148 -9.34 -11.63 -15.17
N GLU A 149 -9.83 -10.38 -15.13
CA GLU A 149 -10.73 -9.84 -16.16
C GLU A 149 -10.12 -9.90 -17.56
N ASP A 150 -8.84 -9.52 -17.70
CA ASP A 150 -8.17 -9.49 -19.00
C ASP A 150 -7.83 -10.90 -19.50
N ILE A 151 -7.36 -11.81 -18.65
CA ILE A 151 -7.09 -13.21 -19.01
C ILE A 151 -8.38 -13.88 -19.46
N SER A 152 -9.46 -13.79 -18.68
CA SER A 152 -10.74 -14.44 -18.96
C SER A 152 -11.35 -13.99 -20.30
N LYS A 153 -11.19 -12.71 -20.66
CA LYS A 153 -11.67 -12.18 -21.95
C LYS A 153 -10.89 -12.70 -23.16
N ASN A 154 -9.59 -12.96 -22.99
CA ASN A 154 -8.68 -13.21 -24.10
C ASN A 154 -8.33 -14.70 -24.27
N ASN A 155 -8.44 -15.50 -23.20
CA ASN A 155 -8.36 -16.94 -23.25
C ASN A 155 -9.50 -17.58 -22.43
N PRO A 156 -10.70 -17.79 -23.05
CA PRO A 156 -11.86 -18.35 -22.35
C PRO A 156 -11.76 -19.86 -22.10
N THR A 157 -10.69 -20.51 -22.57
CA THR A 157 -10.51 -21.97 -22.42
C THR A 157 -9.92 -22.36 -21.07
N LEU A 158 -9.23 -21.42 -20.40
CA LEU A 158 -8.70 -21.60 -19.06
C LEU A 158 -9.83 -21.66 -18.04
N ASP A 159 -9.72 -22.59 -17.10
CA ASP A 159 -10.62 -22.63 -15.95
C ASP A 159 -10.33 -21.49 -14.97
N SER A 160 -11.31 -21.17 -14.11
CA SER A 160 -11.21 -20.04 -13.18
C SER A 160 -10.07 -20.16 -12.17
N GLU A 161 -9.70 -21.37 -11.77
CA GLU A 161 -8.60 -21.59 -10.81
C GLU A 161 -7.26 -21.28 -11.49
N SER A 162 -7.03 -21.80 -12.69
CA SER A 162 -5.85 -21.48 -13.51
C SER A 162 -5.73 -19.98 -13.80
N ILE A 163 -6.83 -19.31 -14.16
CA ILE A 163 -6.86 -17.86 -14.40
C ILE A 163 -6.42 -17.09 -13.15
N TYR A 164 -6.95 -17.46 -11.98
CA TYR A 164 -6.60 -16.80 -10.73
C TYR A 164 -5.13 -17.01 -10.36
N GLU A 165 -4.62 -18.24 -10.46
CA GLU A 165 -3.21 -18.52 -10.13
C GLU A 165 -2.23 -17.81 -11.08
N ILE A 166 -2.57 -17.70 -12.37
CA ILE A 166 -1.81 -16.88 -13.34
C ILE A 166 -1.83 -15.41 -12.90
N ALA A 167 -3.01 -14.83 -12.67
CA ALA A 167 -3.15 -13.43 -12.28
C ALA A 167 -2.41 -13.09 -10.98
N LYS A 168 -2.50 -13.99 -9.99
CA LYS A 168 -1.79 -13.89 -8.72
C LYS A 168 -0.28 -13.98 -8.90
N THR A 169 0.20 -14.91 -9.72
CA THR A 169 1.64 -15.03 -10.01
C THR A 169 2.19 -13.80 -10.73
N ILE A 170 1.43 -13.23 -11.68
CA ILE A 170 1.78 -11.95 -12.33
C ILE A 170 1.96 -10.85 -11.29
N TYR A 171 1.01 -10.71 -10.35
CA TYR A 171 1.11 -9.71 -9.29
C TYR A 171 2.34 -9.92 -8.39
N GLU A 172 2.55 -11.15 -7.93
CA GLU A 172 3.64 -11.49 -7.00
C GLU A 172 5.02 -11.25 -7.62
N GLU A 173 5.25 -11.71 -8.85
CA GLU A 173 6.53 -11.50 -9.53
C GLU A 173 6.72 -10.04 -9.97
N ALA A 174 5.66 -9.35 -10.43
CA ALA A 174 5.75 -7.93 -10.74
C ALA A 174 6.16 -7.10 -9.51
N VAL A 175 5.53 -7.34 -8.35
CA VAL A 175 5.89 -6.64 -7.12
C VAL A 175 7.30 -7.01 -6.66
N ARG A 176 7.70 -8.29 -6.74
CA ARG A 176 9.06 -8.74 -6.38
C ARG A 176 10.14 -7.98 -7.15
N TYR A 177 9.93 -7.78 -8.45
CA TYR A 177 10.87 -7.06 -9.32
C TYR A 177 10.56 -5.56 -9.46
N ASN A 178 9.65 -5.03 -8.64
CA ASN A 178 9.29 -3.61 -8.59
C ASN A 178 8.75 -3.06 -9.93
N PHE A 179 8.00 -3.89 -10.66
CA PHE A 179 7.22 -3.55 -11.84
C PHE A 179 5.74 -3.31 -11.52
N ASN A 180 5.04 -2.63 -12.43
CA ASN A 180 3.58 -2.49 -12.36
C ASN A 180 2.92 -3.81 -12.81
N PRO A 181 2.06 -4.46 -12.01
CA PRO A 181 1.39 -5.70 -12.40
C PRO A 181 0.62 -5.61 -13.73
N LEU A 182 -0.04 -4.47 -14.02
CA LEU A 182 -0.78 -4.29 -15.27
C LEU A 182 0.14 -4.20 -16.49
N LEU A 183 1.38 -3.75 -16.30
CA LEU A 183 2.37 -3.76 -17.38
C LEU A 183 2.74 -5.20 -17.75
N ILE A 184 3.01 -6.04 -16.76
CA ILE A 184 3.34 -7.46 -16.98
C ILE A 184 2.15 -8.19 -17.60
N THR A 185 0.92 -7.94 -17.12
CA THR A 185 -0.30 -8.46 -17.75
C THR A 185 -0.40 -8.07 -19.23
N ALA A 186 -0.12 -6.81 -19.58
CA ALA A 186 -0.18 -6.32 -20.95
C ALA A 186 0.92 -6.93 -21.85
N ILE A 187 2.10 -7.18 -21.30
CA ILE A 187 3.19 -7.87 -22.00
C ILE A 187 2.75 -9.31 -22.33
N ILE A 188 2.31 -10.08 -21.35
CA ILE A 188 1.86 -11.47 -21.56
C ILE A 188 0.72 -11.55 -22.59
N LYS A 189 -0.24 -10.61 -22.53
CA LYS A 189 -1.29 -10.49 -23.54
C LYS A 189 -0.73 -10.30 -24.95
N THR A 190 0.29 -9.48 -25.09
CA THR A 190 0.91 -9.18 -26.39
C THR A 190 1.75 -10.35 -26.90
N GLU A 191 2.45 -11.05 -25.99
CA GLU A 191 3.38 -12.14 -26.31
C GLU A 191 2.65 -13.45 -26.66
N SER A 192 1.59 -13.81 -25.93
CA SER A 192 0.91 -15.09 -26.14
C SER A 192 -0.61 -15.01 -26.14
N ASN A 193 -1.20 -13.84 -25.90
CA ASN A 193 -2.63 -13.70 -25.64
C ASN A 193 -3.13 -14.64 -24.54
N PHE A 194 -2.29 -14.84 -23.51
CA PHE A 194 -2.53 -15.75 -22.38
C PHE A 194 -2.65 -17.23 -22.76
N GLU A 195 -2.02 -17.67 -23.84
CA GLU A 195 -1.93 -19.08 -24.21
C GLU A 195 -0.70 -19.75 -23.54
N PRO A 196 -0.88 -20.66 -22.56
CA PRO A 196 0.24 -21.30 -21.86
C PRO A 196 1.12 -22.17 -22.74
N GLU A 197 0.58 -22.74 -23.82
CA GLU A 197 1.31 -23.64 -24.71
C GLU A 197 1.81 -22.94 -25.98
N ALA A 198 1.81 -21.61 -26.01
CA ALA A 198 2.24 -20.83 -27.16
C ALA A 198 3.71 -21.10 -27.53
N ILE A 199 3.99 -21.29 -28.81
CA ILE A 199 5.34 -21.44 -29.36
C ILE A 199 5.49 -20.49 -30.55
N SER A 200 6.53 -19.65 -30.53
CA SER A 200 6.88 -18.83 -31.70
C SER A 200 7.89 -19.53 -32.62
N ASP A 201 7.99 -19.04 -33.86
CA ASP A 201 8.97 -19.50 -34.87
C ASP A 201 10.43 -19.36 -34.40
N SER A 202 10.67 -18.51 -33.39
CA SER A 202 11.98 -18.29 -32.78
C SER A 202 12.23 -19.16 -31.54
N TYR A 203 11.44 -20.22 -31.33
CA TYR A 203 11.53 -21.13 -30.18
C TYR A 203 11.40 -20.41 -28.83
N ALA A 204 10.46 -19.47 -28.75
CA ALA A 204 10.02 -18.85 -27.51
C ALA A 204 8.71 -19.49 -27.04
N TYR A 205 8.60 -19.76 -25.74
CA TYR A 205 7.60 -20.68 -25.18
C TYR A 205 6.74 -20.01 -24.09
N GLY A 206 5.46 -20.36 -24.08
CA GLY A 206 4.49 -20.05 -23.05
C GLY A 206 4.10 -18.58 -22.94
N LEU A 207 3.57 -18.22 -21.77
CA LEU A 207 2.96 -16.92 -21.49
C LEU A 207 3.87 -15.72 -21.76
N CYS A 208 5.11 -15.79 -21.27
CA CYS A 208 6.11 -14.74 -21.40
C CYS A 208 7.03 -14.92 -22.61
N GLN A 209 6.76 -15.89 -23.49
CA GLN A 209 7.57 -16.17 -24.68
C GLN A 209 9.08 -16.28 -24.36
N VAL A 210 9.43 -17.10 -23.37
CA VAL A 210 10.81 -17.30 -22.94
C VAL A 210 11.57 -18.15 -23.97
N ARG A 211 12.73 -17.66 -24.42
CA ARG A 211 13.54 -18.37 -25.42
C ARG A 211 14.22 -19.61 -24.84
N ARG A 212 14.02 -20.75 -25.50
CA ARG A 212 14.51 -22.07 -25.07
C ARG A 212 16.00 -22.13 -24.74
N PHE A 213 16.85 -21.37 -25.44
CA PHE A 213 18.31 -21.46 -25.25
C PHE A 213 18.80 -20.74 -23.98
N ILE A 214 18.04 -19.75 -23.46
CA ILE A 214 18.39 -18.99 -22.25
C ILE A 214 17.65 -19.57 -21.02
N ALA A 215 16.47 -20.15 -21.24
CA ALA A 215 15.60 -20.64 -20.17
C ALA A 215 16.25 -21.58 -19.13
N PRO A 216 17.17 -22.51 -19.48
CA PRO A 216 17.84 -23.35 -18.47
C PRO A 216 18.64 -22.54 -17.46
N GLU A 217 19.39 -21.54 -17.92
CA GLU A 217 20.22 -20.69 -17.07
C GLU A 217 19.35 -19.81 -16.16
N LEU A 218 18.28 -19.23 -16.70
CA LEU A 218 17.34 -18.44 -15.90
C LEU A 218 16.64 -19.28 -14.83
N ALA A 219 16.19 -20.49 -15.19
CA ALA A 219 15.54 -21.41 -14.27
C ALA A 219 16.48 -21.81 -13.12
N GLU A 220 17.74 -22.12 -13.42
CA GLU A 220 18.75 -22.45 -12.41
C GLU A 220 19.00 -21.27 -11.45
N ASN A 221 19.13 -20.05 -11.97
CA ASN A 221 19.36 -18.85 -11.17
C ASN A 221 18.26 -18.55 -10.14
N ILE A 222 17.02 -18.96 -10.42
CA ILE A 222 15.85 -18.78 -9.53
C ILE A 222 15.43 -20.07 -8.82
N GLY A 223 16.24 -21.13 -8.91
CA GLY A 223 16.02 -22.40 -8.20
C GLY A 223 14.87 -23.27 -8.76
N ILE A 224 14.48 -23.07 -10.02
CA ILE A 224 13.48 -23.91 -10.70
C ILE A 224 14.18 -25.06 -11.43
N LYS A 225 13.74 -26.29 -11.15
CA LYS A 225 14.24 -27.50 -11.83
C LYS A 225 13.90 -27.45 -13.33
N TRP A 226 14.93 -27.57 -14.16
CA TRP A 226 14.80 -27.64 -15.61
C TRP A 226 14.57 -29.07 -16.08
N ASP A 227 13.40 -29.36 -16.67
CA ASP A 227 13.01 -30.69 -17.17
C ASP A 227 12.74 -30.69 -18.69
N GLY A 228 13.22 -29.66 -19.38
CA GLY A 228 12.98 -29.41 -20.80
C GLY A 228 11.96 -28.30 -21.03
N ALA A 229 12.00 -27.69 -22.24
CA ALA A 229 11.20 -26.50 -22.55
C ALA A 229 9.70 -26.76 -22.39
N GLU A 230 9.20 -27.86 -22.94
CA GLU A 230 7.77 -28.18 -22.94
C GLU A 230 7.26 -28.51 -21.53
N LYS A 231 8.07 -29.14 -20.67
CA LYS A 231 7.67 -29.48 -19.29
C LYS A 231 7.81 -28.32 -18.31
N THR A 232 8.76 -27.42 -18.55
CA THR A 232 9.05 -26.31 -17.64
C THR A 232 8.36 -25.01 -18.06
N LEU A 233 8.32 -24.70 -19.36
CA LEU A 233 7.82 -23.41 -19.87
C LEU A 233 6.33 -23.43 -20.27
N PHE A 234 5.69 -24.59 -20.40
CA PHE A 234 4.22 -24.65 -20.52
C PHE A 234 3.49 -24.64 -19.17
N ASP A 235 4.23 -24.83 -18.08
CA ASP A 235 3.72 -24.54 -16.75
C ASP A 235 3.61 -23.00 -16.62
N PRO A 236 2.39 -22.43 -16.53
CA PRO A 236 2.19 -20.98 -16.53
C PRO A 236 2.97 -20.28 -15.42
N ILE A 237 3.03 -20.91 -14.24
CA ILE A 237 3.61 -20.34 -13.04
C ILE A 237 5.12 -20.32 -13.15
N LYS A 238 5.72 -21.42 -13.61
CA LYS A 238 7.18 -21.45 -13.88
C LYS A 238 7.54 -20.50 -15.01
N ASN A 239 6.73 -20.42 -16.07
CA ASN A 239 6.98 -19.54 -17.21
C ASN A 239 7.02 -18.06 -16.79
N ILE A 240 6.06 -17.60 -16.00
CA ILE A 240 6.01 -16.21 -15.49
C ILE A 240 7.19 -15.91 -14.56
N LYS A 241 7.64 -16.89 -13.76
CA LYS A 241 8.80 -16.71 -12.87
C LYS A 241 10.12 -16.60 -13.62
N ILE A 242 10.24 -17.31 -14.74
CA ILE A 242 11.46 -17.36 -15.56
C ILE A 242 11.55 -16.15 -16.51
N GLY A 243 10.43 -15.72 -17.09
CA GLY A 243 10.35 -14.60 -18.03
C GLY A 243 10.40 -13.24 -17.35
#